data_AF-A0A7C3ZS44-F1
#
_entry.id   AF-A0A7C3ZS44-F1
#
_cell.length_a   1.000
_cell.length_b   1.000
_cell.length_c   1.000
_cell.angle_alpha   90.00
_cell.angle_beta   90.00
_cell.angle_gamma   90.00
#
_symmetry.space_group_name_H-M   'P 1'
#
loop_
_entity.id
_entity.type
_entity.pdbx_description
1 polymer ?
#
loop_
_entity_poly.entity_id
_entity_poly.type
_entity_poly.pdbx_seq_one_letter_code
_entity_poly.pdbx_strand_id
1 'polypeptide(L)'
;MRILLKILAWLAGLIVVLALVAFLLPRQVTVERSIMIKATPDQIFPQINSLQASIDWSPWLNRATDIRLTFGGPDSGVGNNMSWQSSDPQVGNGDQEIVASIENQRVDMKLDFGPKGDADAYFLLVPEGDETQVTWGFETDMGRNPIGRWMGLMMDKWIGADYEAGLANLKALVEDG
;
A
#
# COMPACT_ATOMS: atom_id res chain seq x y z
N MET A 1 -27.58 3.33 40.31
CA MET A 1 -27.19 4.68 39.83
C MET A 1 -25.74 5.05 40.15
N ARG A 2 -25.28 5.03 41.42
CA ARG A 2 -23.89 5.39 41.78
C ARG A 2 -22.80 4.49 41.19
N ILE A 3 -23.05 3.18 41.04
CA ILE A 3 -22.10 2.24 40.43
C ILE A 3 -21.98 2.48 38.93
N LEU A 4 -23.10 2.68 38.23
CA LEU A 4 -23.12 3.02 36.80
C LEU A 4 -22.34 4.31 36.52
N LEU A 5 -22.51 5.34 37.36
CA LEU A 5 -21.77 6.60 37.25
C LEU A 5 -20.25 6.41 37.45
N LYS A 6 -19.83 5.53 38.36
CA LYS A 6 -18.41 5.18 38.55
C LYS A 6 -17.83 4.43 37.36
N ILE A 7 -18.59 3.49 36.79
CA ILE A 7 -18.18 2.76 35.58
C ILE A 7 -18.04 3.72 34.40
N LEU A 8 -19.01 4.61 34.19
CA LEU A 8 -18.95 5.63 33.15
C LEU A 8 -17.77 6.59 33.35
N ALA A 9 -17.50 7.03 34.59
CA ALA A 9 -16.35 7.87 34.89
C ALA A 9 -15.02 7.16 34.63
N TRP A 10 -14.92 5.87 34.96
CA TRP A 10 -13.72 5.07 34.70
C TRP A 10 -13.51 4.84 33.20
N LEU A 11 -14.58 4.51 32.45
CA LEU A 11 -14.54 4.39 31.00
C LEU A 11 -14.16 5.71 30.31
N ALA A 12 -14.71 6.84 30.78
CA ALA A 12 -14.33 8.16 30.28
C ALA A 12 -12.85 8.45 30.54
N GLY A 13 -12.34 8.14 31.75
CA GLY A 13 -10.92 8.25 32.08
C GLY A 13 -10.04 7.39 31.17
N LEU A 14 -10.46 6.14 30.91
CA LEU A 14 -9.76 5.24 30.00
C LEU A 14 -9.72 5.80 28.57
N ILE A 15 -10.83 6.34 28.05
CA ILE A 15 -10.90 6.96 26.73
C ILE A 15 -9.93 8.15 26.63
N VAL A 16 -9.87 9.00 27.67
CA VAL A 16 -8.92 10.12 27.72
C VAL A 16 -7.48 9.63 27.68
N VAL A 17 -7.15 8.60 28.46
CA VAL A 17 -5.80 8.01 28.44
C VAL A 17 -5.45 7.45 27.06
N LEU A 18 -6.35 6.69 26.44
CA LEU A 18 -6.14 6.14 25.09
C LEU A 18 -5.97 7.23 24.04
N ALA A 19 -6.71 8.34 24.14
CA ALA A 19 -6.55 9.49 23.27
C ALA A 19 -5.18 10.14 23.45
N LEU A 20 -4.71 10.33 24.70
CA LEU A 20 -3.40 10.91 25.00
C LEU A 20 -2.26 10.03 24.46
N VAL A 21 -2.35 8.71 24.64
CA VAL A 21 -1.37 7.76 24.09
C VAL A 21 -1.33 7.82 22.56
N ALA A 22 -2.48 7.95 21.90
CA ALA A 22 -2.54 8.04 20.45
C ALA A 22 -1.73 9.22 19.89
N PHE A 23 -1.67 10.36 20.61
CA PHE A 23 -0.87 11.51 20.19
C PHE A 23 0.65 11.29 20.34
N LEU A 24 1.08 10.27 21.08
CA LEU A 24 2.49 9.84 21.17
C LEU A 24 2.89 8.87 20.05
N LEU A 25 1.92 8.25 19.36
CA LEU A 25 2.19 7.31 18.27
C LEU A 25 2.65 8.05 17.00
N PRO A 26 3.42 7.40 16.12
CA PRO A 26 3.88 8.00 14.86
C PRO A 26 2.73 8.55 14.02
N ARG A 27 2.98 9.68 13.36
CA ARG A 27 2.04 10.31 12.43
C ARG A 27 2.16 9.69 11.04
N GLN A 28 3.38 9.64 10.56
CA GLN A 28 3.73 9.03 9.29
C GLN A 28 3.98 7.56 9.51
N VAL A 29 3.43 6.75 8.63
CA VAL A 29 3.59 5.31 8.63
C VAL A 29 4.22 4.94 7.30
N THR A 30 5.34 4.24 7.37
CA THR A 30 6.04 3.68 6.21
C THR A 30 6.06 2.17 6.36
N VAL A 31 5.65 1.47 5.31
CA VAL A 31 5.72 0.01 5.20
C VAL A 31 6.55 -0.31 3.97
N GLU A 32 7.62 -1.09 4.14
CA GLU A 32 8.46 -1.53 3.04
C GLU A 32 8.64 -3.04 3.08
N ARG A 33 8.69 -3.65 1.90
CA ARG A 33 9.13 -5.03 1.71
C ARG A 33 10.12 -5.08 0.57
N SER A 34 11.10 -5.97 0.68
CA SER A 34 12.14 -6.14 -0.34
C SER A 34 12.38 -7.61 -0.62
N ILE A 35 12.73 -7.93 -1.87
CA ILE A 35 13.14 -9.26 -2.29
C ILE A 35 14.26 -9.17 -3.33
N MET A 36 15.12 -10.19 -3.40
CA MET A 36 16.06 -10.36 -4.50
C MET A 36 15.38 -11.11 -5.65
N ILE A 37 15.41 -10.53 -6.85
CA ILE A 37 14.92 -11.15 -8.08
C ILE A 37 16.11 -11.38 -9.00
N LYS A 38 16.28 -12.60 -9.50
CA LYS A 38 17.33 -13.02 -10.42
C LYS A 38 17.01 -12.58 -11.84
N ALA A 39 16.97 -11.28 -12.03
CA ALA A 39 16.72 -10.60 -13.29
C ALA A 39 17.34 -9.21 -13.26
N THR A 40 17.64 -8.67 -14.43
CA THR A 40 18.14 -7.31 -14.55
C THR A 40 17.00 -6.30 -14.39
N PRO A 41 17.29 -5.04 -14.00
CA PRO A 41 16.24 -4.04 -13.78
C PRO A 41 15.36 -3.80 -15.01
N ASP A 42 15.88 -3.93 -16.23
CA ASP A 42 15.13 -3.78 -17.50
C ASP A 42 14.12 -4.91 -17.76
N GLN A 43 14.29 -6.08 -17.14
CA GLN A 43 13.29 -7.15 -17.19
C GLN A 43 12.14 -6.91 -16.18
N ILE A 44 12.45 -6.29 -15.04
CA ILE A 44 11.50 -6.04 -13.95
C ILE A 44 10.70 -4.76 -14.19
N PHE A 45 11.37 -3.70 -14.64
CA PHE A 45 10.80 -2.35 -14.75
C PHE A 45 9.49 -2.28 -15.55
N PRO A 46 9.32 -2.97 -16.70
CA PRO A 46 8.06 -2.97 -17.42
C PRO A 46 6.86 -3.47 -16.60
N GLN A 47 7.08 -4.38 -15.65
CA GLN A 47 6.01 -4.98 -14.82
C GLN A 47 5.51 -4.04 -13.71
N ILE A 48 6.36 -3.12 -13.25
CA ILE A 48 6.05 -2.17 -12.17
C ILE A 48 5.72 -0.77 -12.70
N ASN A 49 6.11 -0.47 -13.94
CA ASN A 49 5.86 0.81 -14.60
C ASN A 49 4.52 0.83 -15.37
N SER A 50 3.70 -0.22 -15.24
CA SER A 50 2.37 -0.31 -15.82
C SER A 50 1.39 -0.92 -14.81
N LEU A 51 0.34 -0.18 -14.48
CA LEU A 51 -0.71 -0.65 -13.57
C LEU A 51 -1.52 -1.80 -14.19
N GLN A 52 -1.60 -1.86 -15.53
CA GLN A 52 -2.18 -3.00 -16.25
C GLN A 52 -1.34 -4.26 -16.06
N ALA A 53 -0.02 -4.16 -16.18
CA ALA A 53 0.89 -5.30 -15.95
C ALA A 53 0.87 -5.78 -14.49
N SER A 54 0.58 -4.87 -13.55
CA SER A 54 0.47 -5.22 -12.13
C SER A 54 -0.65 -6.22 -11.80
N ILE A 55 -1.66 -6.37 -12.67
CA ILE A 55 -2.77 -7.29 -12.47
C ILE A 55 -2.30 -8.74 -12.36
N ASP A 56 -1.28 -9.12 -13.13
CA ASP A 56 -0.83 -10.51 -13.25
C ASP A 56 -0.14 -11.03 -11.99
N TRP A 57 0.42 -10.13 -11.17
CA TRP A 57 1.19 -10.51 -9.98
C TRP A 57 0.65 -9.88 -8.67
N SER A 58 -0.19 -8.84 -8.73
CA SER A 58 -0.74 -8.19 -7.53
C SER A 58 -1.73 -9.11 -6.78
N PRO A 59 -1.49 -9.41 -5.49
CA PRO A 59 -2.32 -10.34 -4.73
C PRO A 59 -3.66 -9.73 -4.33
N TRP A 60 -3.73 -8.40 -4.20
CA TRP A 60 -4.98 -7.70 -3.90
C TRP A 60 -5.99 -7.95 -5.01
N LEU A 61 -5.63 -7.68 -6.27
CA LEU A 61 -6.57 -7.68 -7.39
C LEU A 61 -7.23 -9.05 -7.60
N ASN A 62 -6.53 -10.11 -7.19
CA ASN A 62 -7.01 -11.49 -7.25
C ASN A 62 -7.97 -11.88 -6.10
N ARG A 63 -8.19 -11.05 -5.08
CA ARG A 63 -9.09 -11.37 -3.95
C ARG A 63 -10.57 -11.10 -4.22
N ALA A 64 -10.86 -10.06 -4.99
CA ALA A 64 -12.23 -9.62 -5.22
C ALA A 64 -12.82 -10.33 -6.44
N THR A 65 -13.88 -11.11 -6.23
CA THR A 65 -14.64 -11.71 -7.33
C THR A 65 -15.48 -10.69 -8.12
N ASP A 66 -15.62 -9.47 -7.60
CA ASP A 66 -16.48 -8.40 -8.12
C ASP A 66 -15.75 -7.05 -8.33
N ILE A 67 -14.43 -7.07 -8.54
CA ILE A 67 -13.68 -5.83 -8.80
C ILE A 67 -13.86 -5.37 -10.25
N ARG A 68 -14.23 -4.10 -10.41
CA ARG A 68 -14.25 -3.41 -11.69
C ARG A 68 -13.05 -2.48 -11.78
N LEU A 69 -12.12 -2.81 -12.67
CA LEU A 69 -10.96 -1.99 -12.99
C LEU A 69 -11.26 -1.10 -14.19
N THR A 70 -10.85 0.16 -14.10
CA THR A 70 -10.85 1.11 -15.22
C THR A 70 -9.45 1.70 -15.34
N PHE A 71 -8.89 1.69 -16.54
CA PHE A 71 -7.57 2.24 -16.81
C PHE A 71 -7.70 3.53 -17.61
N GLY A 72 -6.75 4.43 -17.41
CA GLY A 72 -6.65 5.68 -18.14
C GLY A 72 -5.20 6.14 -18.27
N GLY A 73 -5.01 7.18 -19.07
CA GLY A 73 -3.68 7.68 -19.41
C GLY A 73 -2.92 6.78 -20.39
N PRO A 74 -1.57 6.88 -20.44
CA PRO A 74 -0.73 5.99 -21.24
C PRO A 74 -0.71 4.55 -20.68
N ASP A 75 -0.23 3.59 -21.46
CA ASP A 75 -0.13 2.17 -21.04
C ASP A 75 0.94 1.91 -19.97
N SER A 76 1.89 2.84 -19.82
CA SER A 76 2.95 2.78 -18.80
C SER A 76 3.53 4.17 -18.52
N GLY A 77 4.22 4.32 -17.39
CA GLY A 77 4.90 5.55 -17.00
C GLY A 77 3.96 6.63 -16.45
N VAL A 78 4.47 7.86 -16.41
CA VAL A 78 3.78 9.00 -15.78
C VAL A 78 2.40 9.24 -16.40
N GLY A 79 1.38 9.33 -15.54
CA GLY A 79 -0.03 9.51 -15.90
C GLY A 79 -0.80 8.21 -16.15
N ASN A 80 -0.11 7.05 -16.18
CA ASN A 80 -0.79 5.75 -16.20
C ASN A 80 -1.58 5.61 -14.90
N ASN A 81 -2.90 5.40 -15.03
CA ASN A 81 -3.79 5.34 -13.88
C ASN A 81 -4.73 4.14 -13.93
N MET A 82 -5.17 3.74 -12.75
CA MET A 82 -6.09 2.63 -12.51
C MET A 82 -7.06 3.03 -11.40
N SER A 83 -8.34 2.95 -11.69
CA SER A 83 -9.42 3.06 -10.71
C SER A 83 -10.00 1.68 -10.44
N TRP A 84 -10.30 1.37 -9.18
CA TRP A 84 -11.02 0.16 -8.81
C TRP A 84 -12.31 0.47 -8.07
N GLN A 85 -13.32 -0.35 -8.33
CA GLN A 85 -14.58 -0.35 -7.61
C GLN A 85 -14.95 -1.78 -7.22
N SER A 86 -15.24 -2.02 -5.94
CA SER A 86 -15.70 -3.32 -5.44
C SER A 86 -16.76 -3.11 -4.35
N SER A 87 -17.70 -4.05 -4.27
CA SER A 87 -18.67 -4.06 -3.17
C SER A 87 -18.11 -4.69 -1.89
N ASP A 88 -16.94 -5.36 -1.96
CA ASP A 88 -16.24 -5.88 -0.79
C ASP A 88 -15.67 -4.72 0.06
N PRO A 89 -16.10 -4.56 1.32
CA PRO A 89 -15.59 -3.51 2.21
C PRO A 89 -14.08 -3.57 2.47
N GLN A 90 -13.45 -4.74 2.34
CA GLN A 90 -12.01 -4.94 2.52
C GLN A 90 -11.20 -4.38 1.36
N VAL A 91 -11.76 -4.38 0.15
CA VAL A 91 -11.13 -3.87 -1.07
C VAL A 91 -11.50 -2.40 -1.27
N GLY A 92 -12.79 -2.09 -1.11
CA GLY A 92 -13.33 -0.75 -1.27
C GLY A 92 -13.15 -0.20 -2.69
N ASN A 93 -13.07 1.12 -2.77
CA ASN A 93 -12.89 1.85 -4.02
C ASN A 93 -11.70 2.81 -3.86
N GLY A 94 -11.08 3.14 -4.98
CA GLY A 94 -10.02 4.13 -5.03
C GLY A 94 -9.35 4.19 -6.38
N ASP A 95 -8.32 5.03 -6.43
CA ASP A 95 -7.59 5.38 -7.63
C ASP A 95 -6.09 5.30 -7.35
N GLN A 96 -5.32 4.89 -8.36
CA GLN A 96 -3.88 4.85 -8.33
C GLN A 96 -3.32 5.45 -9.62
N GLU A 97 -2.27 6.26 -9.51
CA GLU A 97 -1.61 6.91 -10.65
C GLU A 97 -0.10 6.88 -10.47
N ILE A 98 0.63 6.55 -11.55
CA ILE A 98 2.09 6.73 -11.60
C ILE A 98 2.39 8.22 -11.80
N VAL A 99 3.05 8.84 -10.83
CA VAL A 99 3.35 10.28 -10.85
C VAL A 99 4.81 10.58 -11.19
N ALA A 100 5.72 9.64 -10.98
CA ALA A 100 7.10 9.74 -11.44
C ALA A 100 7.63 8.36 -11.83
N SER A 101 8.52 8.34 -12.81
CA SER A 101 9.13 7.10 -13.30
C SER A 101 10.53 7.41 -13.81
N ILE A 102 11.53 6.75 -13.20
CA ILE A 102 12.93 6.78 -13.59
C ILE A 102 13.27 5.37 -14.08
N GLU A 103 13.55 5.27 -15.37
CA GLU A 103 13.80 4.01 -16.06
C GLU A 103 14.78 3.13 -15.30
N ASN A 104 14.37 1.88 -15.06
CA ASN A 104 15.17 0.82 -14.42
C ASN A 104 15.64 1.14 -13.00
N GLN A 105 15.04 2.13 -12.33
CA GLN A 105 15.47 2.59 -11.01
C GLN A 105 14.32 2.81 -10.04
N ARG A 106 13.30 3.58 -10.43
CA ARG A 106 12.25 4.00 -9.49
C ARG A 106 10.92 4.26 -10.18
N VAL A 107 9.82 3.89 -9.53
CA VAL A 107 8.45 4.27 -9.93
C VAL A 107 7.74 4.79 -8.70
N ASP A 108 7.20 6.01 -8.76
CA ASP A 108 6.42 6.63 -7.68
C ASP A 108 4.95 6.72 -8.08
N MET A 109 4.08 6.37 -7.16
CA MET A 109 2.64 6.29 -7.35
C MET A 109 1.90 7.02 -6.25
N LYS A 110 0.75 7.60 -6.60
CA LYS A 110 -0.22 8.11 -5.64
C LYS A 110 -1.44 7.21 -5.59
N LEU A 111 -1.95 7.00 -4.38
CA LEU A 111 -3.18 6.27 -4.11
C LEU A 111 -4.17 7.21 -3.43
N ASP A 112 -5.40 7.22 -3.94
CA ASP A 112 -6.53 7.94 -3.36
C ASP A 112 -7.63 6.93 -3.01
N PHE A 113 -7.90 6.75 -1.72
CA PHE A 113 -8.97 5.88 -1.21
C PHE A 113 -10.25 6.67 -0.90
N GLY A 114 -10.39 7.87 -1.46
CA GLY A 114 -11.48 8.80 -1.25
C GLY A 114 -11.63 9.19 0.23
N PRO A 115 -12.81 8.96 0.86
CA PRO A 115 -13.01 9.31 2.27
C PRO A 115 -12.09 8.57 3.26
N LYS A 116 -11.42 7.49 2.83
CA LYS A 116 -10.50 6.72 3.67
C LYS A 116 -9.09 7.34 3.73
N GLY A 117 -8.79 8.33 2.87
CA GLY A 117 -7.52 9.06 2.83
C GLY A 117 -6.66 8.71 1.62
N ASP A 118 -5.46 9.30 1.59
CA ASP A 118 -4.47 9.15 0.54
C ASP A 118 -3.18 8.48 1.06
N ALA A 119 -2.41 7.93 0.13
CA ALA A 119 -1.11 7.35 0.38
C ALA A 119 -0.20 7.50 -0.85
N ASP A 120 1.10 7.49 -0.59
CA ASP A 120 2.12 7.37 -1.62
C ASP A 120 2.64 5.92 -1.62
N ALA A 121 2.99 5.40 -2.79
CA ALA A 121 3.67 4.12 -2.92
C ALA A 121 4.81 4.24 -3.91
N TYR A 122 5.82 3.39 -3.78
CA TYR A 122 6.95 3.40 -4.71
C TYR A 122 7.56 2.02 -4.89
N PHE A 123 8.19 1.85 -6.05
CA PHE A 123 9.13 0.78 -6.31
C PHE A 123 10.54 1.34 -6.43
N LEU A 124 11.51 0.65 -5.86
CA LEU A 124 12.94 0.91 -6.04
C LEU A 124 13.60 -0.36 -6.57
N LEU A 125 14.40 -0.19 -7.62
CA LEU A 125 15.22 -1.25 -8.22
C LEU A 125 16.69 -0.91 -7.96
N VAL A 126 17.38 -1.80 -7.24
CA VAL A 126 18.83 -1.68 -6.98
C VAL A 126 19.52 -2.90 -7.58
N PRO A 127 20.34 -2.75 -8.63
CA PRO A 127 21.06 -3.87 -9.22
C PRO A 127 22.16 -4.38 -8.28
N GLU A 128 22.22 -5.69 -8.08
CA GLU A 128 23.21 -6.40 -7.28
C GLU A 128 23.79 -7.58 -8.08
N GLY A 129 24.77 -7.29 -8.94
CA GLY A 129 25.36 -8.31 -9.82
C GLY A 129 24.37 -8.77 -10.91
N ASP A 130 24.04 -10.06 -10.91
CA ASP A 130 23.07 -10.66 -11.85
C ASP A 130 21.64 -10.68 -11.28
N GLU A 131 21.43 -10.07 -10.12
CA GLU A 131 20.13 -9.93 -9.45
C GLU A 131 19.77 -8.45 -9.26
N THR A 132 18.51 -8.18 -8.95
CA THR A 132 18.02 -6.86 -8.58
C THR A 132 17.28 -6.97 -7.26
N GLN A 133 17.67 -6.15 -6.28
CA GLN A 133 16.85 -5.92 -5.10
C GLN A 133 15.67 -5.05 -5.49
N VAL A 134 14.47 -5.57 -5.33
CA VAL A 134 13.21 -4.86 -5.56
C VAL A 134 12.59 -4.51 -4.23
N THR A 135 12.38 -3.22 -3.98
CA THR A 135 11.69 -2.72 -2.80
C THR A 135 10.35 -2.13 -3.19
N TRP A 136 9.29 -2.52 -2.48
CA TRP A 136 7.96 -1.92 -2.57
C TRP A 136 7.66 -1.20 -1.26
N GLY A 137 7.48 0.12 -1.33
CA GLY A 137 7.16 0.98 -0.21
C GLY A 137 5.75 1.56 -0.29
N PHE A 138 5.18 1.81 0.89
CA PHE A 138 3.90 2.46 1.11
C PHE A 138 4.05 3.48 2.24
N GLU A 139 3.61 4.71 1.99
CA GLU A 139 3.70 5.84 2.92
C GLU A 139 2.34 6.52 3.06
N THR A 140 1.95 6.81 4.29
CA THR A 140 0.68 7.50 4.55
C THR A 140 0.74 8.32 5.84
N ASP A 141 -0.04 9.40 5.88
CA ASP A 141 -0.18 10.27 7.04
C ASP A 141 -1.47 9.92 7.80
N MET A 142 -1.34 9.34 8.98
CA MET A 142 -2.47 9.00 9.86
C MET A 142 -3.15 10.23 10.49
N GLY A 143 -2.72 11.44 10.13
CA GLY A 143 -3.32 12.71 10.50
C GLY A 143 -3.24 12.99 12.00
N ARG A 144 -4.19 13.78 12.51
CA ARG A 144 -4.31 14.12 13.94
C ARG A 144 -5.40 13.34 14.66
N ASN A 145 -6.04 12.37 13.98
CA ASN A 145 -7.10 11.56 14.55
C ASN A 145 -6.50 10.45 15.42
N PRO A 146 -6.82 10.39 16.74
CA PRO A 146 -6.35 9.31 17.62
C PRO A 146 -6.63 7.90 17.07
N ILE A 147 -7.76 7.68 16.41
CA ILE A 147 -8.11 6.38 15.83
C ILE A 147 -7.15 6.02 14.69
N GLY A 148 -6.85 6.96 13.80
CA GLY A 148 -5.90 6.77 12.70
C GLY A 148 -4.50 6.39 13.21
N ARG A 149 -4.06 7.01 14.31
CA ARG A 149 -2.76 6.69 14.94
C ARG A 149 -2.67 5.24 15.41
N TRP A 150 -3.75 4.71 15.98
CA TRP A 150 -3.82 3.30 16.36
C TRP A 150 -3.89 2.38 15.14
N MET A 151 -4.60 2.79 14.08
CA MET A 151 -4.64 2.03 12.81
C MET A 151 -3.26 1.96 12.15
N GLY A 152 -2.46 3.02 12.25
CA GLY A 152 -1.10 3.05 11.72
C GLY A 152 -0.20 1.92 12.23
N LEU A 153 -0.35 1.50 13.49
CA LEU A 153 0.38 0.37 14.06
C LEU A 153 0.02 -0.98 13.42
N MET A 154 -1.16 -1.08 12.80
CA MET A 154 -1.65 -2.30 12.16
C MET A 154 -1.34 -2.34 10.67
N MET A 155 -0.93 -1.21 10.07
CA MET A 155 -0.69 -1.11 8.62
C MET A 155 0.42 -2.05 8.15
N ASP A 156 1.53 -2.15 8.88
CA ASP A 156 2.61 -3.08 8.53
C ASP A 156 2.12 -4.53 8.43
N LYS A 157 1.22 -4.93 9.33
CA LYS A 157 0.67 -6.29 9.32
C LYS A 157 -0.30 -6.53 8.15
N TRP A 158 -1.10 -5.53 7.78
CA TRP A 158 -2.11 -5.67 6.74
C TRP A 158 -1.50 -5.53 5.33
N ILE A 159 -0.66 -4.53 5.13
CA ILE A 159 -0.06 -4.21 3.83
C ILE A 159 1.20 -5.04 3.58
N GLY A 160 2.00 -5.27 4.64
CA GLY A 160 3.28 -5.96 4.50
C GLY A 160 3.14 -7.39 3.97
N ALA A 161 2.13 -8.14 4.44
CA ALA A 161 1.87 -9.49 3.94
C ALA A 161 1.46 -9.50 2.46
N ASP A 162 0.71 -8.48 2.02
CA ASP A 162 0.30 -8.32 0.62
C ASP A 162 1.50 -7.97 -0.26
N TYR A 163 2.39 -7.10 0.23
CA TYR A 163 3.57 -6.71 -0.51
C TYR A 163 4.57 -7.86 -0.62
N GLU A 164 4.75 -8.66 0.44
CA GLU A 164 5.55 -9.88 0.39
C GLU A 164 5.02 -10.87 -0.65
N ALA A 165 3.70 -11.12 -0.64
CA ALA A 165 3.07 -12.01 -1.61
C ALA A 165 3.18 -11.49 -3.05
N GLY A 166 2.96 -10.18 -3.26
CA GLY A 166 3.07 -9.57 -4.59
C GLY A 166 4.49 -9.57 -5.12
N LEU A 167 5.48 -9.29 -4.29
CA LEU A 167 6.90 -9.38 -4.66
C LEU A 167 7.31 -10.82 -4.98
N ALA A 168 6.77 -11.82 -4.26
CA ALA A 168 7.01 -13.23 -4.57
C ALA A 168 6.39 -13.63 -5.92
N ASN A 169 5.17 -13.15 -6.23
CA ASN A 169 4.54 -13.38 -7.52
C ASN A 169 5.31 -12.70 -8.66
N LEU A 170 5.76 -11.46 -8.45
CA LEU A 170 6.57 -10.72 -9.42
C LEU A 170 7.89 -11.45 -9.69
N LYS A 171 8.54 -11.97 -8.64
CA LYS A 171 9.75 -12.80 -8.77
C LYS A 171 9.49 -14.02 -9.64
N ALA A 172 8.43 -14.80 -9.35
CA ALA A 172 8.09 -15.97 -10.14
C ALA A 172 7.79 -15.60 -11.61
N LEU A 173 7.00 -14.53 -11.84
CA LEU A 173 6.65 -14.07 -13.18
C LEU A 173 7.88 -13.70 -14.02
N VAL A 174 8.87 -13.05 -13.42
CA VAL A 174 10.07 -12.56 -14.12
C VAL A 174 11.14 -13.66 -14.25
N GLU A 175 11.24 -14.59 -13.29
CA GLU A 175 12.25 -15.65 -13.32
C GLU A 175 11.83 -16.88 -14.15
N ASP A 176 10.53 -17.15 -14.26
CA ASP A 176 10.00 -18.27 -15.03
C ASP A 176 9.73 -17.94 -16.51
N GLY A 177 9.84 -16.66 -16.90
CA GLY A 177 9.64 -16.15 -18.27
C GLY A 177 10.93 -16.02 -19.06
#